data_AF-A0A2A4QBM2-F1
#
_entry.id   AF-A0A2A4QBM2-F1
#
_cell.length_a   1.000
_cell.length_b   1.000
_cell.length_c   1.000
_cell.angle_alpha   90.00
_cell.angle_beta   90.00
_cell.angle_gamma   90.00
#
_symmetry.space_group_name_H-M   'P 1'
#
loop_
_entity.id
_entity.type
_entity.pdbx_description
1 polymer ?
#
loop_
_entity_poly.entity_id
_entity_poly.type
_entity_poly.pdbx_seq_one_letter_code
_entity_poly.pdbx_strand_id
1 'polypeptide(L)'
;MNKKIITLISTASLTILSACGGGSDSSSKPQPAPTPLSVTASNSSLSTNELETASTSISLTNASGTVTTSNNYSGSGSISTTINGNVIEVNFTAPDVENNIEETFTVSISDSDETKSLTFTANITNTSGDKLVSDISQVKIAFDQQDYFAELSNIFTTYNKIVTLTSVYSQSVANNHHTQFNDVLTSANASVTANEITPESIQTAIDSYNSNTLTETELSVIFNDATALLNEKSLPLLTSINDIAKQSDKLPELLELSFQVNSSLSAFIGNNNYGEWADNTWQYKTDFSIIESVLTSTCLAQ
;
A
#
# COMPACT_ATOMS: atom_id res chain seq x y z
N MET A 1 -64.32 -1.10 -17.89
CA MET A 1 -65.42 -1.81 -18.59
C MET A 1 -65.39 -3.25 -18.10
N ASN A 2 -66.11 -3.57 -17.01
CA ASN A 2 -67.51 -4.03 -16.94
C ASN A 2 -67.74 -5.53 -17.24
N LYS A 3 -67.93 -6.25 -16.13
CA LYS A 3 -68.95 -7.29 -15.84
C LYS A 3 -68.75 -8.74 -16.31
N LYS A 4 -68.82 -9.65 -15.32
CA LYS A 4 -69.79 -10.76 -15.09
C LYS A 4 -69.41 -11.42 -13.73
N ILE A 5 -70.14 -11.32 -12.60
CA ILE A 5 -71.43 -11.91 -12.13
C ILE A 5 -71.48 -13.44 -12.43
N ILE A 6 -71.60 -14.40 -11.48
CA ILE A 6 -72.76 -14.84 -10.65
C ILE A 6 -72.23 -15.89 -9.63
N THR A 7 -72.38 -15.72 -8.29
CA THR A 7 -73.40 -16.31 -7.35
C THR A 7 -73.31 -17.86 -7.20
N LEU A 8 -73.38 -18.56 -6.04
CA LEU A 8 -74.45 -18.61 -5.01
C LEU A 8 -74.15 -19.71 -3.93
N ILE A 9 -74.84 -19.62 -2.76
CA ILE A 9 -75.14 -20.68 -1.73
C ILE A 9 -74.06 -20.83 -0.61
N SER A 10 -74.33 -20.85 0.71
CA SER A 10 -75.47 -21.36 1.47
C SER A 10 -75.67 -20.69 2.83
N THR A 11 -76.94 -20.56 3.20
CA THR A 11 -77.47 -20.18 4.51
C THR A 11 -77.44 -21.38 5.46
N ALA A 12 -76.98 -21.20 6.71
CA ALA A 12 -77.27 -22.12 7.80
C ALA A 12 -77.39 -21.35 9.13
N SER A 13 -78.36 -21.80 9.91
CA SER A 13 -79.14 -21.03 10.87
C SER A 13 -78.46 -20.80 12.22
N LEU A 14 -78.91 -19.70 12.84
CA LEU A 14 -78.80 -19.34 14.24
C LEU A 14 -79.62 -20.30 15.12
N THR A 15 -79.04 -20.77 16.24
CA THR A 15 -79.77 -20.97 17.51
C THR A 15 -78.83 -20.77 18.70
N ILE A 16 -79.39 -20.13 19.72
CA ILE A 16 -78.75 -19.50 20.89
C ILE A 16 -78.84 -20.47 22.07
N LEU A 17 -77.81 -20.54 22.92
CA LEU A 17 -77.97 -20.92 24.33
C LEU A 17 -77.08 -20.03 25.22
N SER A 18 -77.76 -19.46 26.21
CA SER A 18 -77.34 -18.52 27.24
C SER A 18 -76.45 -19.15 28.33
N ALA A 19 -75.46 -18.40 28.81
CA ALA A 19 -74.98 -18.52 30.18
C ALA A 19 -74.50 -17.14 30.68
N CYS A 20 -75.37 -16.49 31.46
CA CYS A 20 -75.03 -15.40 32.36
C CYS A 20 -74.32 -16.02 33.56
N GLY A 21 -73.02 -15.77 33.69
CA GLY A 21 -72.20 -16.15 34.85
C GLY A 21 -71.33 -14.96 35.22
N GLY A 22 -71.69 -14.30 36.33
CA GLY A 22 -70.91 -13.21 36.91
C GLY A 22 -69.59 -13.71 37.49
N GLY A 23 -68.56 -12.86 37.44
CA GLY A 23 -67.26 -13.14 38.06
C GLY A 23 -66.26 -12.01 37.87
N SER A 24 -66.22 -11.12 38.85
CA SER A 24 -65.10 -10.29 39.30
C SER A 24 -64.22 -9.60 38.26
N ASP A 25 -64.39 -8.28 38.16
CA ASP A 25 -63.44 -7.33 37.58
C ASP A 25 -62.02 -7.52 38.13
N SER A 26 -61.23 -8.30 37.41
CA SER A 26 -59.77 -8.26 37.44
C SER A 26 -59.35 -7.68 36.11
N SER A 27 -59.66 -6.39 35.89
CA SER A 27 -59.22 -5.66 34.71
C SER A 27 -57.72 -5.36 34.84
N SER A 28 -56.90 -6.41 34.77
CA SER A 28 -55.52 -6.26 34.30
C SER A 28 -55.63 -5.80 32.85
N LYS A 29 -55.51 -4.48 32.64
CA LYS A 29 -55.27 -3.95 31.29
C LYS A 29 -54.16 -4.79 30.67
N PRO A 30 -54.31 -5.30 29.43
CA PRO A 30 -53.20 -5.98 28.77
C PRO A 30 -52.00 -5.04 28.80
N GLN A 31 -50.89 -5.50 29.37
CA GLN A 31 -49.66 -4.75 29.39
C GLN A 31 -49.29 -4.44 27.93
N PRO A 32 -49.02 -3.17 27.57
CA PRO A 32 -48.57 -2.87 26.22
C PRO A 32 -47.34 -3.72 25.91
N ALA A 33 -47.32 -4.33 24.72
CA ALA A 33 -46.19 -5.12 24.27
C ALA A 33 -44.91 -4.26 24.37
N PRO A 34 -43.76 -4.85 24.79
CA PRO A 34 -42.49 -4.14 24.79
C PRO A 34 -42.23 -3.50 23.43
N THR A 35 -41.75 -2.26 23.43
CA THR A 35 -41.35 -1.61 22.17
C THR A 35 -40.06 -2.26 21.71
N PRO A 36 -39.96 -2.77 20.47
CA PRO A 36 -38.76 -3.45 20.03
C PRO A 36 -37.53 -2.51 20.00
N LEU A 37 -36.40 -3.02 20.46
CA LEU A 37 -35.05 -2.53 20.23
C LEU A 37 -34.87 -2.23 18.75
N SER A 38 -34.49 -0.99 18.50
CA SER A 38 -34.13 -0.51 17.18
C SER A 38 -32.67 -0.07 17.22
N VAL A 39 -31.88 -0.68 16.33
CA VAL A 39 -30.45 -0.43 16.16
C VAL A 39 -30.22 0.22 14.81
N THR A 40 -29.34 1.21 14.74
CA THR A 40 -28.99 1.88 13.49
C THR A 40 -27.51 2.19 13.48
N ALA A 41 -26.76 1.62 12.54
CA ALA A 41 -25.37 1.97 12.32
C ALA A 41 -25.27 3.30 11.54
N SER A 42 -24.29 4.13 11.88
CA SER A 42 -23.95 5.32 11.09
C SER A 42 -23.48 4.91 9.69
N ASN A 43 -22.61 3.91 9.61
CA ASN A 43 -22.11 3.31 8.39
C ASN A 43 -21.94 1.80 8.60
N SER A 44 -22.25 1.01 7.57
CA SER A 44 -21.97 -0.44 7.53
C SER A 44 -20.71 -0.78 6.73
N SER A 45 -20.06 0.22 6.11
CA SER A 45 -18.78 0.08 5.41
C SER A 45 -17.72 0.95 6.08
N LEU A 46 -16.57 0.37 6.34
CA LEU A 46 -15.37 1.02 6.88
C LEU A 46 -14.27 0.97 5.81
N SER A 47 -13.44 2.00 5.77
CA SER A 47 -12.22 2.05 4.95
C SER A 47 -11.07 2.48 5.85
N THR A 48 -9.96 1.76 5.77
CA THR A 48 -8.76 2.00 6.58
C THR A 48 -7.53 1.51 5.81
N ASN A 49 -6.37 2.06 6.14
CA ASN A 49 -5.11 1.44 5.75
C ASN A 49 -4.83 0.23 6.66
N GLU A 50 -3.96 -0.66 6.19
CA GLU A 50 -3.38 -1.71 7.04
C GLU A 50 -2.76 -1.12 8.31
N LEU A 51 -2.77 -1.90 9.39
CA LEU A 51 -2.26 -1.49 10.71
C LEU A 51 -2.91 -0.23 11.34
N GLU A 52 -3.92 0.37 10.69
CA GLU A 52 -4.70 1.48 11.21
C GLU A 52 -6.04 1.01 11.80
N THR A 53 -6.79 1.93 12.40
CA THR A 53 -8.11 1.64 12.99
C THR A 53 -9.18 2.54 12.40
N ALA A 54 -10.29 1.94 11.97
CA ALA A 54 -11.50 2.63 11.58
C ALA A 54 -12.61 2.42 12.61
N SER A 55 -13.44 3.44 12.79
CA SER A 55 -14.53 3.44 13.77
C SER A 55 -15.88 3.75 13.13
N THR A 56 -16.94 3.12 13.64
CA THR A 56 -18.34 3.50 13.37
C THR A 56 -19.13 3.47 14.67
N SER A 57 -20.35 3.99 14.63
CA SER A 57 -21.24 3.99 15.79
C SER A 57 -22.58 3.35 15.47
N ILE A 58 -23.17 2.70 16.46
CA ILE A 58 -24.52 2.14 16.43
C ILE A 58 -25.34 2.90 17.45
N SER A 59 -26.43 3.53 17.00
CA SER A 59 -27.42 4.17 17.86
C SER A 59 -28.49 3.18 18.27
N LEU A 60 -28.85 3.21 19.55
CA LEU A 60 -29.86 2.36 20.17
C LEU A 60 -31.09 3.17 20.53
N THR A 61 -32.26 2.61 20.24
CA THR A 61 -33.55 3.14 20.65
C THR A 61 -34.42 2.02 21.20
N ASN A 62 -35.21 2.32 22.24
CA ASN A 62 -36.08 1.36 22.94
C ASN A 62 -35.36 0.18 23.61
N ALA A 63 -34.06 0.30 23.92
CA ALA A 63 -33.36 -0.73 24.66
C ALA A 63 -33.98 -0.93 26.05
N SER A 64 -34.23 -2.18 26.43
CA SER A 64 -34.72 -2.56 27.76
C SER A 64 -33.59 -3.22 28.58
N GLY A 65 -33.39 -2.76 29.82
CA GLY A 65 -32.40 -3.36 30.71
C GLY A 65 -30.94 -3.06 30.34
N THR A 66 -30.05 -4.03 30.58
CA THR A 66 -28.62 -3.91 30.30
C THR A 66 -28.31 -4.31 28.87
N VAL A 67 -27.63 -3.45 28.13
CA VAL A 67 -27.16 -3.75 26.78
C VAL A 67 -25.81 -4.46 26.84
N THR A 68 -25.65 -5.50 26.02
CA THR A 68 -24.38 -6.20 25.83
C THR A 68 -24.08 -6.33 24.34
N THR A 69 -22.80 -6.46 24.02
CA THR A 69 -22.31 -6.66 22.66
C THR A 69 -21.49 -7.93 22.56
N SER A 70 -21.60 -8.60 21.42
CA SER A 70 -20.69 -9.64 20.99
C SER A 70 -20.36 -9.42 19.52
N ASN A 71 -19.17 -9.84 19.11
CA ASN A 71 -18.81 -9.85 17.71
C ASN A 71 -18.53 -11.29 17.27
N ASN A 72 -18.93 -11.60 16.04
CA ASN A 72 -18.54 -12.83 15.36
C ASN A 72 -17.67 -12.41 14.18
N TYR A 73 -16.39 -12.74 14.27
CA TYR A 73 -15.38 -12.35 13.30
C TYR A 73 -14.27 -13.40 13.29
N SER A 74 -13.82 -13.75 12.09
CA SER A 74 -12.81 -14.79 11.84
C SER A 74 -11.71 -14.33 10.88
N GLY A 75 -11.64 -13.02 10.60
CA GLY A 75 -10.56 -12.43 9.80
C GLY A 75 -9.29 -12.22 10.62
N SER A 76 -8.28 -11.58 10.01
CA SER A 76 -6.96 -11.38 10.62
C SER A 76 -6.83 -10.08 11.42
N GLY A 77 -7.73 -9.11 11.23
CA GLY A 77 -7.83 -7.88 12.02
C GLY A 77 -8.37 -8.10 13.43
N SER A 78 -8.91 -7.04 14.03
CA SER A 78 -9.58 -7.15 15.34
C SER A 78 -10.75 -6.20 15.50
N ILE A 79 -11.78 -6.67 16.22
CA ILE A 79 -13.00 -5.89 16.52
C ILE A 79 -13.05 -5.60 18.01
N SER A 80 -13.27 -4.34 18.37
CA SER A 80 -13.66 -3.96 19.73
C SER A 80 -14.94 -3.15 19.72
N THR A 81 -15.71 -3.25 20.80
CA THR A 81 -16.97 -2.52 20.97
C THR A 81 -17.04 -1.88 22.35
N THR A 82 -17.41 -0.61 22.41
CA THR A 82 -17.57 0.14 23.66
C THR A 82 -18.97 0.71 23.75
N ILE A 83 -19.67 0.49 24.86
CA ILE A 83 -21.04 0.98 25.08
C ILE A 83 -21.00 2.28 25.88
N ASN A 84 -21.48 3.36 25.29
CA ASN A 84 -21.55 4.70 25.88
C ASN A 84 -23.01 5.20 25.85
N GLY A 85 -23.78 4.83 26.88
CA GLY A 85 -25.21 5.13 26.94
C GLY A 85 -25.98 4.43 25.81
N ASN A 86 -26.64 5.20 24.96
CA ASN A 86 -27.41 4.68 23.81
C ASN A 86 -26.59 4.57 22.52
N VAL A 87 -25.26 4.72 22.61
CA VAL A 87 -24.35 4.62 21.47
C VAL A 87 -23.35 3.50 21.74
N ILE A 88 -23.16 2.62 20.76
CA ILE A 88 -22.10 1.62 20.75
C ILE A 88 -21.07 2.07 19.72
N GLU A 89 -19.85 2.31 20.17
CA GLU A 89 -18.70 2.52 19.30
C GLU A 89 -18.15 1.16 18.88
N VAL A 90 -17.88 1.00 17.59
CA VAL A 90 -17.33 -0.21 16.98
C VAL A 90 -16.03 0.18 16.31
N ASN A 91 -14.92 -0.40 16.75
CA ASN A 91 -13.60 -0.17 16.18
C ASN A 91 -13.11 -1.44 15.48
N PHE A 92 -12.66 -1.27 14.24
CA PHE A 92 -11.96 -2.28 13.44
C PHE A 92 -10.50 -1.87 13.32
N THR A 93 -9.57 -2.67 13.83
CA THR A 93 -8.13 -2.48 13.60
C THR A 93 -7.68 -3.43 12.51
N ALA A 94 -7.17 -2.88 11.41
CA ALA A 94 -6.70 -3.63 10.27
C ALA A 94 -5.42 -4.42 10.60
N PRO A 95 -5.27 -5.64 10.05
CA PRO A 95 -4.03 -6.38 10.12
C PRO A 95 -3.01 -5.83 9.11
N ASP A 96 -1.82 -6.43 9.12
CA ASP A 96 -0.88 -6.39 8.00
C ASP A 96 -1.42 -7.27 6.87
N VAL A 97 -1.36 -6.81 5.62
CA VAL A 97 -2.02 -7.50 4.48
C VAL A 97 -1.13 -7.52 3.24
N GLU A 98 -1.11 -8.64 2.51
CA GLU A 98 -0.29 -8.78 1.30
C GLU A 98 -0.91 -8.18 0.03
N ASN A 99 -2.19 -7.80 0.10
CA ASN A 99 -2.96 -7.17 -0.98
C ASN A 99 -4.11 -6.35 -0.37
N ASN A 100 -4.78 -5.54 -1.17
CA ASN A 100 -6.06 -4.95 -0.78
C ASN A 100 -7.08 -6.06 -0.52
N ILE A 101 -7.66 -6.09 0.68
CA ILE A 101 -8.66 -7.10 1.07
C ILE A 101 -9.95 -6.46 1.58
N GLU A 102 -11.02 -7.24 1.48
CA GLU A 102 -12.30 -6.95 2.10
C GLU A 102 -12.57 -8.00 3.18
N GLU A 103 -12.90 -7.55 4.38
CA GLU A 103 -13.31 -8.42 5.48
C GLU A 103 -14.71 -8.06 5.96
N THR A 104 -15.45 -9.07 6.39
CA THR A 104 -16.80 -8.88 6.95
C THR A 104 -16.86 -9.36 8.38
N PHE A 105 -17.59 -8.62 9.21
CA PHE A 105 -17.81 -8.98 10.61
C PHE A 105 -19.23 -8.65 11.02
N THR A 106 -19.74 -9.35 12.02
CA THR A 106 -21.08 -9.11 12.56
C THR A 106 -21.00 -8.70 14.02
N VAL A 107 -21.65 -7.59 14.36
CA VAL A 107 -21.85 -7.16 15.75
C VAL A 107 -23.28 -7.50 16.15
N SER A 108 -23.41 -8.32 17.19
CA SER A 108 -24.68 -8.65 17.83
C SER A 108 -24.86 -7.80 19.08
N ILE A 109 -26.00 -7.12 19.15
CA ILE A 109 -26.44 -6.24 20.22
C ILE A 109 -27.62 -6.90 20.89
N SER A 110 -27.48 -7.19 22.18
CA SER A 110 -28.52 -7.83 22.97
C SER A 110 -28.93 -6.93 24.12
N ASP A 111 -30.23 -6.83 24.36
CA ASP A 111 -30.79 -6.25 25.58
C ASP A 111 -31.50 -7.36 26.40
N SER A 112 -32.40 -7.02 27.34
CA SER A 112 -33.08 -8.05 28.13
C SER A 112 -34.09 -8.90 27.37
N ASP A 113 -34.62 -8.40 26.25
CA ASP A 113 -35.75 -9.01 25.56
C ASP A 113 -35.39 -9.57 24.18
N GLU A 114 -34.38 -9.00 23.52
CA GLU A 114 -34.03 -9.38 22.16
C GLU A 114 -32.55 -9.21 21.79
N THR A 115 -32.22 -9.74 20.60
CA THR A 115 -30.90 -9.59 19.99
C THR A 115 -31.07 -9.13 18.55
N LYS A 116 -30.32 -8.11 18.17
CA LYS A 116 -30.17 -7.62 16.79
C LYS A 116 -28.74 -7.78 16.34
N SER A 117 -28.53 -8.03 15.06
CA SER A 117 -27.20 -8.14 14.48
C SER A 117 -27.05 -7.17 13.31
N LEU A 118 -25.89 -6.55 13.21
CA LEU A 118 -25.51 -5.69 12.09
C LEU A 118 -24.21 -6.24 11.50
N THR A 119 -24.19 -6.39 10.18
CA THR A 119 -23.00 -6.80 9.43
C THR A 119 -22.28 -5.56 8.92
N PHE A 120 -20.97 -5.57 9.05
CA PHE A 120 -20.07 -4.53 8.58
C PHE A 120 -19.08 -5.13 7.59
N THR A 121 -18.67 -4.31 6.65
CA THR A 121 -17.60 -4.58 5.69
C THR A 121 -16.45 -3.62 5.98
N ALA A 122 -15.24 -4.14 6.16
CA ALA A 122 -14.01 -3.37 6.25
C ALA A 122 -13.21 -3.53 4.96
N ASN A 123 -12.90 -2.42 4.31
CA ASN A 123 -12.03 -2.36 3.15
C ASN A 123 -10.65 -1.92 3.63
N ILE A 124 -9.66 -2.80 3.47
CA ILE A 124 -8.29 -2.57 3.93
C ILE A 124 -7.42 -2.29 2.71
N THR A 125 -6.75 -1.15 2.73
CA THR A 125 -5.74 -0.79 1.74
C THR A 125 -4.36 -1.23 2.22
N ASN A 126 -3.67 -2.04 1.41
CA ASN A 126 -2.25 -2.33 1.58
C ASN A 126 -1.43 -1.12 1.09
N THR A 127 -0.92 -0.35 2.04
CA THR A 127 -0.15 0.87 1.77
C THR A 127 1.33 0.59 1.52
N SER A 128 1.92 -0.45 2.10
CA SER A 128 3.30 -0.87 1.83
C SER A 128 3.46 -1.38 0.40
N GLY A 129 2.52 -2.18 -0.07
CA GLY A 129 2.42 -2.67 -1.43
C GLY A 129 2.13 -1.55 -2.44
N ASP A 130 1.29 -0.56 -2.11
CA ASP A 130 1.14 0.64 -2.95
C ASP A 130 2.47 1.40 -3.11
N LYS A 131 3.25 1.52 -2.03
CA LYS A 131 4.59 2.09 -2.09
C LYS A 131 5.52 1.23 -2.95
N LEU A 132 5.50 -0.09 -2.78
CA LEU A 132 6.33 -1.01 -3.56
C LEU A 132 6.01 -0.96 -5.05
N VAL A 133 4.73 -0.85 -5.44
CA VAL A 133 4.29 -0.62 -6.82
C VAL A 133 4.88 0.68 -7.36
N SER A 134 4.89 1.75 -6.55
CA SER A 134 5.54 3.01 -6.93
C SER A 134 7.04 2.84 -7.15
N ASP A 135 7.72 2.14 -6.23
CA ASP A 135 9.17 1.94 -6.27
C ASP A 135 9.59 1.10 -7.49
N ILE A 136 8.94 -0.03 -7.71
CA ILE A 136 9.23 -0.90 -8.86
C ILE A 136 8.86 -0.24 -10.20
N SER A 137 7.88 0.67 -10.21
CA SER A 137 7.58 1.49 -11.40
C SER A 137 8.74 2.43 -11.76
N GLN A 138 9.48 2.96 -10.78
CA GLN A 138 10.69 3.75 -11.07
C GLN A 138 11.79 2.88 -11.67
N VAL A 139 11.95 1.65 -11.19
CA VAL A 139 12.88 0.68 -11.78
C VAL A 139 12.49 0.38 -13.22
N LYS A 140 11.20 0.13 -13.49
CA LYS A 140 10.67 -0.08 -14.84
C LYS A 140 10.99 1.09 -15.77
N ILE A 141 10.72 2.32 -15.34
CA ILE A 141 11.02 3.54 -16.11
C ILE A 141 12.50 3.58 -16.46
N ALA A 142 13.37 3.25 -15.51
CA ALA A 142 14.80 3.26 -15.76
C ALA A 142 15.25 2.19 -16.78
N PHE A 143 14.63 1.01 -16.73
CA PHE A 143 14.86 -0.05 -17.72
C PHE A 143 14.34 0.35 -19.10
N ASP A 144 13.15 0.94 -19.19
CA ASP A 144 12.57 1.43 -20.45
C ASP A 144 13.45 2.48 -21.13
N GLN A 145 14.03 3.39 -20.34
CA GLN A 145 14.87 4.48 -20.83
C GLN A 145 16.35 4.09 -20.99
N GLN A 146 16.74 2.93 -20.45
CA GLN A 146 18.13 2.47 -20.36
C GLN A 146 19.06 3.50 -19.68
N ASP A 147 18.53 4.25 -18.71
CA ASP A 147 19.23 5.33 -18.01
C ASP A 147 19.69 4.92 -16.60
N TYR A 148 19.52 3.65 -16.21
CA TYR A 148 19.92 3.12 -14.90
C TYR A 148 21.41 3.29 -14.55
N PHE A 149 22.29 3.52 -15.54
CA PHE A 149 23.71 3.87 -15.31
C PHE A 149 24.08 5.32 -15.65
N ALA A 150 23.09 6.19 -15.87
CA ALA A 150 23.32 7.59 -16.24
C ALA A 150 24.14 8.34 -15.18
N GLU A 151 23.86 8.12 -13.88
CA GLU A 151 24.61 8.74 -12.78
C GLU A 151 26.11 8.37 -12.84
N LEU A 152 26.41 7.09 -13.06
CA LEU A 152 27.79 6.60 -13.17
C LEU A 152 28.50 7.17 -14.40
N SER A 153 27.81 7.27 -15.53
CA SER A 153 28.34 7.88 -16.76
C SER A 153 28.67 9.37 -16.57
N ASN A 154 27.80 10.11 -15.89
CA ASN A 154 28.01 11.52 -15.59
C ASN A 154 29.19 11.74 -14.64
N ILE A 155 29.32 10.90 -13.61
CA ILE A 155 30.44 10.96 -12.68
C ILE A 155 31.74 10.61 -13.40
N PHE A 156 31.76 9.53 -14.17
CA PHE A 156 32.92 9.15 -14.98
C PHE A 156 33.38 10.30 -15.88
N THR A 157 32.45 10.89 -16.64
CA THR A 157 32.73 12.00 -17.55
C THR A 157 33.33 13.19 -16.81
N THR A 158 32.79 13.52 -15.63
CA THR A 158 33.30 14.60 -14.79
C THR A 158 34.69 14.29 -14.25
N TYR A 159 34.92 13.08 -13.72
CA TYR A 159 36.21 12.66 -13.18
C TYR A 159 37.28 12.70 -14.27
N ASN A 160 36.98 12.15 -15.45
CA ASN A 160 37.88 12.15 -16.61
C ASN A 160 38.22 13.58 -17.07
N LYS A 161 37.24 14.49 -17.04
CA LYS A 161 37.46 15.92 -17.35
C LYS A 161 38.36 16.59 -16.33
N ILE A 162 38.17 16.33 -15.03
CA ILE A 162 38.98 16.92 -13.96
C ILE A 162 40.43 16.48 -14.04
N VAL A 163 40.70 15.18 -14.22
CA VAL A 163 42.10 14.69 -14.35
C VAL A 163 42.79 15.23 -15.60
N THR A 164 42.04 15.54 -16.66
CA THR A 164 42.58 16.21 -17.84
C THR A 164 42.91 17.67 -17.57
N LEU A 165 41.98 18.43 -16.96
CA LEU A 165 42.16 19.85 -16.65
C LEU A 165 43.26 20.10 -15.61
N THR A 166 43.43 19.18 -14.68
CA THR A 166 44.49 19.23 -13.65
C THR A 166 45.82 18.68 -14.14
N SER A 167 45.92 18.27 -15.42
CA SER A 167 47.12 17.71 -16.04
C SER A 167 47.64 16.42 -15.37
N VAL A 168 46.78 15.71 -14.63
CA VAL A 168 47.06 14.33 -14.15
C VAL A 168 47.15 13.39 -15.36
N TYR A 169 46.24 13.56 -16.33
CA TYR A 169 46.26 12.84 -17.60
C TYR A 169 46.53 13.78 -18.78
N SER A 170 47.20 13.23 -19.80
CA SER A 170 47.14 13.81 -21.14
C SER A 170 45.77 13.53 -21.78
N GLN A 171 45.37 14.36 -22.75
CA GLN A 171 44.12 14.16 -23.50
C GLN A 171 44.04 12.75 -24.12
N SER A 172 45.17 12.21 -24.60
CA SER A 172 45.21 10.86 -25.18
C SER A 172 44.89 9.77 -24.16
N VAL A 173 45.36 9.91 -22.92
CA VAL A 173 45.08 8.96 -21.84
C VAL A 173 43.61 9.06 -21.42
N ALA A 174 43.10 10.28 -21.26
CA ALA A 174 41.69 10.51 -20.95
C ALA A 174 40.74 9.95 -22.03
N ASN A 175 41.10 10.08 -23.31
CA ASN A 175 40.33 9.49 -24.41
C ASN A 175 40.36 7.96 -24.36
N ASN A 176 41.50 7.35 -24.02
CA ASN A 176 41.60 5.90 -23.87
C ASN A 176 40.70 5.39 -22.73
N HIS A 177 40.72 6.04 -21.56
CA HIS A 177 39.81 5.71 -20.47
C HIS A 177 38.34 5.86 -20.86
N HIS A 178 38.00 6.91 -21.63
CA HIS A 178 36.63 7.11 -22.11
C HIS A 178 36.17 5.98 -23.03
N THR A 179 37.01 5.53 -23.97
CA THR A 179 36.70 4.36 -24.80
C THR A 179 36.50 3.11 -23.95
N GLN A 180 37.41 2.83 -23.02
CA GLN A 180 37.32 1.67 -22.13
C GLN A 180 36.04 1.68 -21.28
N PHE A 181 35.67 2.83 -20.73
CA PHE A 181 34.42 2.98 -19.96
C PHE A 181 33.19 2.71 -20.84
N ASN A 182 33.16 3.25 -22.06
CA ASN A 182 32.04 3.02 -22.97
C ASN A 182 31.90 1.55 -23.39
N ASP A 183 33.01 0.83 -23.56
CA ASP A 183 32.99 -0.61 -23.83
C ASP A 183 32.41 -1.40 -22.63
N VAL A 184 32.79 -1.02 -21.41
CA VAL A 184 32.25 -1.59 -20.17
C VAL A 184 30.77 -1.27 -20.01
N LEU A 185 30.35 -0.02 -20.24
CA LEU A 185 28.96 0.42 -20.20
C LEU A 185 28.09 -0.34 -21.20
N THR A 186 28.58 -0.50 -22.43
CA THR A 186 27.90 -1.28 -23.47
C THR A 186 27.71 -2.73 -23.02
N SER A 187 28.74 -3.33 -22.43
CA SER A 187 28.69 -4.71 -21.93
C SER A 187 27.74 -4.88 -20.73
N ALA A 188 27.72 -3.89 -19.82
CA ALA A 188 26.80 -3.87 -18.68
C ALA A 188 25.33 -3.76 -19.16
N ASN A 189 25.04 -2.84 -20.07
CA ASN A 189 23.70 -2.67 -20.66
C ASN A 189 23.22 -3.92 -21.42
N ALA A 190 24.12 -4.55 -22.18
CA ALA A 190 23.81 -5.80 -22.87
C ALA A 190 23.48 -6.94 -21.88
N SER A 191 24.16 -6.98 -20.72
CA SER A 191 23.92 -7.98 -19.68
C SER A 191 22.60 -7.77 -18.95
N VAL A 192 22.18 -6.52 -18.74
CA VAL A 192 20.86 -6.20 -18.18
C VAL A 192 19.77 -6.59 -19.18
N THR A 193 19.91 -6.19 -20.45
CA THR A 193 18.95 -6.51 -21.53
C THR A 193 18.79 -8.01 -21.78
N ALA A 194 19.84 -8.81 -21.58
CA ALA A 194 19.79 -10.26 -21.75
C ALA A 194 19.18 -11.01 -20.56
N ASN A 195 18.84 -10.32 -19.46
CA ASN A 195 18.24 -10.92 -18.28
C ASN A 195 16.73 -11.15 -18.46
N GLU A 196 16.12 -11.95 -17.58
CA GLU A 196 14.68 -12.23 -17.58
C GLU A 196 13.86 -11.05 -17.01
N ILE A 197 14.49 -10.18 -16.22
CA ILE A 197 13.87 -8.97 -15.68
C ILE A 197 13.85 -7.89 -16.77
N THR A 198 12.75 -7.82 -17.49
CA THR A 198 12.48 -6.78 -18.51
C THR A 198 11.40 -5.81 -18.04
N PRO A 199 11.27 -4.62 -18.66
CA PRO A 199 10.15 -3.72 -18.38
C PRO A 199 8.77 -4.38 -18.50
N GLU A 200 8.58 -5.28 -19.46
CA GLU A 200 7.33 -6.02 -19.65
C GLU A 200 7.09 -7.02 -18.52
N SER A 201 8.14 -7.72 -18.06
CA SER A 201 8.03 -8.63 -16.91
C SER A 201 7.64 -7.88 -15.62
N ILE A 202 8.24 -6.70 -15.40
CA ILE A 202 7.92 -5.83 -14.27
C ILE A 202 6.48 -5.33 -14.37
N GLN A 203 6.04 -4.87 -15.56
CA GLN A 203 4.66 -4.45 -15.76
C GLN A 203 3.67 -5.59 -15.48
N THR A 204 3.98 -6.79 -15.95
CA THR A 204 3.15 -7.98 -15.71
C THR A 204 3.03 -8.27 -14.21
N ALA A 205 4.11 -8.11 -13.45
CA ALA A 205 4.10 -8.29 -12.01
C ALA A 205 3.24 -7.23 -11.29
N ILE A 206 3.37 -5.95 -11.67
CA ILE A 206 2.53 -4.86 -11.14
C ILE A 206 1.05 -5.14 -11.42
N ASP A 207 0.70 -5.52 -12.65
CA ASP A 207 -0.68 -5.83 -13.05
C ASP A 207 -1.21 -7.06 -12.29
N SER A 208 -0.34 -8.05 -12.04
CA SER A 208 -0.68 -9.25 -11.26
C SER A 208 -0.94 -8.90 -9.78
N TYR A 209 -0.14 -8.00 -9.20
CA TYR A 209 -0.35 -7.49 -7.85
C TYR A 209 -1.67 -6.71 -7.74
N ASN A 210 -1.92 -5.77 -8.66
CA ASN A 210 -3.14 -4.96 -8.69
C ASN A 210 -4.42 -5.78 -8.93
N SER A 211 -4.30 -6.98 -9.49
CA SER A 211 -5.40 -7.92 -9.68
C SER A 211 -5.49 -8.99 -8.58
N ASN A 212 -4.72 -8.85 -7.50
CA ASN A 212 -4.65 -9.77 -6.36
C ASN A 212 -4.26 -11.21 -6.77
N THR A 213 -3.49 -11.38 -7.85
CA THR A 213 -2.95 -12.68 -8.30
C THR A 213 -1.50 -12.90 -7.88
N LEU A 214 -0.85 -11.85 -7.39
CA LEU A 214 0.51 -11.83 -6.88
C LEU A 214 0.52 -11.03 -5.57
N THR A 215 1.23 -11.53 -4.56
CA THR A 215 1.33 -10.94 -3.21
C THR A 215 2.40 -9.84 -3.15
N GLU A 216 2.31 -8.94 -2.17
CA GLU A 216 3.38 -7.95 -1.92
C GLU A 216 4.76 -8.62 -1.77
N THR A 217 4.83 -9.73 -1.03
CA THR A 217 6.07 -10.50 -0.85
C THR A 217 6.66 -10.95 -2.19
N GLU A 218 5.83 -11.48 -3.10
CA GLU A 218 6.28 -11.90 -4.43
C GLU A 218 6.71 -10.70 -5.29
N LEU A 219 6.03 -9.55 -5.17
CA LEU A 219 6.42 -8.33 -5.88
C LEU A 219 7.78 -7.82 -5.38
N SER A 220 8.02 -7.95 -4.08
CA SER A 220 9.25 -7.52 -3.42
C SER A 220 10.44 -8.34 -3.91
N VAL A 221 10.27 -9.63 -4.17
CA VAL A 221 11.32 -10.47 -4.80
C VAL A 221 11.74 -9.89 -6.16
N ILE A 222 10.78 -9.54 -7.02
CA ILE A 222 11.07 -8.99 -8.35
C ILE A 222 11.79 -7.64 -8.24
N PHE A 223 11.36 -6.77 -7.32
CA PHE A 223 12.05 -5.51 -7.04
C PHE A 223 13.49 -5.72 -6.55
N ASN A 224 13.69 -6.64 -5.61
CA ASN A 224 15.01 -6.96 -5.05
C ASN A 224 15.93 -7.59 -6.10
N ASP A 225 15.42 -8.48 -6.95
CA ASP A 225 16.20 -9.09 -8.02
C ASP A 225 16.61 -8.05 -9.08
N ALA A 226 15.71 -7.12 -9.42
CA ALA A 226 16.01 -6.04 -10.36
C ALA A 226 17.10 -5.10 -9.84
N THR A 227 17.02 -4.69 -8.57
CA THR A 227 18.03 -3.84 -7.94
C THR A 227 19.35 -4.58 -7.72
N ALA A 228 19.32 -5.86 -7.36
CA ALA A 228 20.51 -6.71 -7.26
C ALA A 228 21.23 -6.85 -8.60
N LEU A 229 20.49 -7.03 -9.70
CA LEU A 229 21.03 -7.07 -11.06
C LEU A 229 21.77 -5.76 -11.38
N LEU A 230 21.16 -4.60 -11.11
CA LEU A 230 21.79 -3.31 -11.36
C LEU A 230 23.05 -3.11 -10.51
N ASN A 231 23.00 -3.46 -9.22
CA ASN A 231 24.16 -3.42 -8.34
C ASN A 231 25.30 -4.28 -8.89
N GLU A 232 25.02 -5.53 -9.27
CA GLU A 232 26.00 -6.46 -9.85
C GLU A 232 26.64 -5.88 -11.12
N LYS A 233 25.82 -5.39 -12.06
CA LYS A 233 26.30 -4.88 -13.35
C LYS A 233 26.96 -3.50 -13.26
N SER A 234 26.79 -2.79 -12.15
CA SER A 234 27.48 -1.51 -11.89
C SER A 234 28.93 -1.67 -11.44
N LEU A 235 29.34 -2.82 -10.90
CA LEU A 235 30.68 -3.01 -10.32
C LEU A 235 31.85 -2.73 -11.29
N PRO A 236 31.80 -3.14 -12.58
CA PRO A 236 32.85 -2.80 -13.53
C PRO A 236 32.91 -1.30 -13.87
N LEU A 237 31.76 -0.61 -13.86
CA LEU A 237 31.67 0.83 -14.06
C LEU A 237 32.28 1.58 -12.87
N LEU A 238 31.91 1.17 -11.65
CA LEU A 238 32.50 1.67 -10.41
C LEU A 238 34.03 1.52 -10.41
N THR A 239 34.51 0.35 -10.82
CA THR A 239 35.95 0.07 -10.95
C THR A 239 36.62 1.05 -11.91
N SER A 240 36.02 1.28 -13.08
CA SER A 240 36.54 2.21 -14.09
C SER A 240 36.60 3.66 -13.60
N ILE A 241 35.60 4.09 -12.80
CA ILE A 241 35.60 5.42 -12.17
C ILE A 241 36.70 5.51 -11.11
N ASN A 242 36.83 4.50 -10.26
CA ASN A 242 37.81 4.47 -9.19
C ASN A 242 39.25 4.37 -9.70
N ASP A 243 39.48 3.77 -10.86
CA ASP A 243 40.80 3.76 -11.50
C ASP A 243 41.28 5.18 -11.87
N ILE A 244 40.35 6.07 -12.25
CA ILE A 244 40.65 7.50 -12.45
C ILE A 244 40.84 8.21 -11.10
N ALA A 245 39.93 7.98 -10.15
CA ALA A 245 39.97 8.63 -8.84
C ALA A 245 41.31 8.41 -8.14
N LYS A 246 41.83 7.17 -8.16
CA LYS A 246 43.13 6.81 -7.57
C LYS A 246 44.34 7.58 -8.13
N GLN A 247 44.23 8.16 -9.32
CA GLN A 247 45.32 8.94 -9.91
C GLN A 247 45.29 10.42 -9.48
N SER A 248 44.27 10.85 -8.74
CA SER A 248 44.05 12.25 -8.38
C SER A 248 43.78 12.41 -6.89
N ASP A 249 44.49 13.33 -6.24
CA ASP A 249 44.20 13.73 -4.86
C ASP A 249 42.95 14.62 -4.73
N LYS A 250 42.28 14.93 -5.86
CA LYS A 250 41.09 15.80 -5.93
C LYS A 250 39.79 15.04 -6.08
N LEU A 251 39.84 13.75 -6.32
CA LEU A 251 38.67 12.92 -6.60
C LEU A 251 38.54 11.86 -5.52
N PRO A 252 37.38 11.76 -4.84
CA PRO A 252 37.16 10.68 -3.90
C PRO A 252 37.00 9.36 -4.66
N GLU A 253 37.51 8.27 -4.09
CA GLU A 253 37.09 6.94 -4.53
C GLU A 253 35.63 6.73 -4.13
N LEU A 254 34.83 6.27 -5.07
CA LEU A 254 33.46 5.86 -4.83
C LEU A 254 33.44 4.56 -4.01
N LEU A 255 32.51 4.51 -3.06
CA LEU A 255 32.26 3.35 -2.20
C LEU A 255 31.30 2.36 -2.87
N GLU A 256 30.90 1.33 -2.14
CA GLU A 256 29.90 0.36 -2.60
C GLU A 256 28.60 1.06 -3.02
N LEU A 257 28.12 0.71 -4.21
CA LEU A 257 26.89 1.21 -4.79
C LEU A 257 25.70 0.39 -4.27
N SER A 258 24.59 1.09 -4.04
CA SER A 258 23.33 0.46 -3.65
C SER A 258 22.21 1.25 -4.30
N PHE A 259 21.63 0.70 -5.36
CA PHE A 259 20.47 1.30 -6.02
C PHE A 259 19.27 1.35 -5.06
N GLN A 260 18.73 2.54 -4.86
CA GLN A 260 17.59 2.84 -4.00
C GLN A 260 16.55 3.65 -4.77
N VAL A 261 15.29 3.55 -4.35
CA VAL A 261 14.19 4.36 -4.89
C VAL A 261 13.69 5.32 -3.82
N ASN A 262 13.72 6.62 -4.14
CA ASN A 262 13.13 7.67 -3.30
C ASN A 262 12.12 8.47 -4.14
N SER A 263 12.62 9.23 -5.11
CA SER A 263 11.84 9.92 -6.16
C SER A 263 12.16 9.42 -7.57
N SER A 264 13.34 8.82 -7.72
CA SER A 264 13.88 8.16 -8.89
C SER A 264 14.79 7.04 -8.41
N LEU A 265 15.19 6.16 -9.33
CA LEU A 265 16.24 5.18 -9.09
C LEU A 265 17.61 5.88 -9.02
N SER A 266 18.36 5.68 -7.95
CA SER A 266 19.70 6.27 -7.77
C SER A 266 20.65 5.30 -7.07
N ALA A 267 21.92 5.27 -7.47
CA ALA A 267 22.97 4.51 -6.79
C ALA A 267 23.60 5.25 -5.60
N PHE A 268 23.32 6.56 -5.49
CA PHE A 268 23.93 7.46 -4.52
C PHE A 268 22.93 7.99 -3.49
N ILE A 269 21.73 8.40 -3.93
CA ILE A 269 20.69 8.93 -3.03
C ILE A 269 20.03 7.78 -2.27
N GLY A 270 19.98 7.87 -0.95
CA GLY A 270 19.50 6.80 -0.06
C GLY A 270 20.60 5.84 0.39
N ASN A 271 21.82 5.93 -0.17
CA ASN A 271 22.96 5.13 0.27
C ASN A 271 23.74 5.85 1.37
N ASN A 272 23.65 5.34 2.60
CA ASN A 272 24.27 5.93 3.80
C ASN A 272 25.80 6.04 3.75
N ASN A 273 26.45 5.38 2.79
CA ASN A 273 27.88 5.57 2.54
C ASN A 273 28.18 6.98 2.01
N TYR A 274 27.26 7.55 1.22
CA TYR A 274 27.46 8.82 0.51
C TYR A 274 26.82 10.03 1.19
N GLY A 275 25.77 9.83 1.99
CA GLY A 275 25.01 10.92 2.56
C GLY A 275 23.92 10.46 3.52
N GLU A 276 23.05 11.37 3.89
CA GLU A 276 21.87 11.12 4.70
C GLU A 276 20.74 12.11 4.37
N TRP A 277 19.51 11.79 4.77
CA TRP A 277 18.39 12.71 4.65
C TRP A 277 18.38 13.69 5.82
N ALA A 278 18.48 14.98 5.53
CA ALA A 278 18.34 16.06 6.50
C ALA A 278 17.54 17.23 5.90
N ASP A 279 16.64 17.81 6.69
CA ASP A 279 15.77 18.92 6.26
C ASP A 279 14.98 18.62 4.96
N ASN A 280 14.48 17.39 4.82
CA ASN A 280 13.79 16.88 3.61
C ASN A 280 14.62 16.96 2.32
N THR A 281 15.95 17.00 2.44
CA THR A 281 16.88 16.98 1.31
C THR A 281 17.96 15.95 1.54
N TRP A 282 18.42 15.32 0.46
CA TRP A 282 19.56 14.43 0.55
C TRP A 282 20.83 15.27 0.66
N GLN A 283 21.59 15.08 1.73
CA GLN A 283 22.84 15.80 1.99
C GLN A 283 24.02 14.84 1.82
N TYR A 284 24.91 15.15 0.88
CA TYR A 284 26.12 14.37 0.69
C TYR A 284 27.13 14.66 1.80
N LYS A 285 27.88 13.63 2.22
CA LYS A 285 29.05 13.82 3.09
C LYS A 285 30.07 14.70 2.37
N THR A 286 30.87 15.43 3.15
CA THR A 286 31.86 16.38 2.63
C THR A 286 32.80 15.77 1.59
N ASP A 287 33.23 14.52 1.78
CA ASP A 287 34.12 13.83 0.85
C ASP A 287 33.49 13.58 -0.52
N PHE A 288 32.15 13.61 -0.63
CA PHE A 288 31.37 13.33 -1.83
C PHE A 288 30.62 14.55 -2.38
N SER A 289 30.94 15.78 -1.94
CA SER A 289 30.27 16.99 -2.40
C SER A 289 30.39 17.22 -3.93
N ILE A 290 31.41 16.63 -4.54
CA ILE A 290 31.56 16.64 -6.00
C ILE A 290 30.47 15.84 -6.70
N ILE A 291 29.99 14.74 -6.11
CA ILE A 291 28.92 13.91 -6.67
C ILE A 291 27.62 14.72 -6.69
N GLU A 292 27.31 15.41 -5.59
CA GLU A 292 26.17 16.33 -5.52
C GLU A 292 26.19 17.35 -6.67
N SER A 293 27.35 17.97 -6.88
CA SER A 293 27.54 18.96 -7.95
C SER A 293 27.31 18.36 -9.33
N VAL A 294 27.74 17.11 -9.57
CA VAL A 294 27.52 16.41 -10.84
C VAL A 294 26.05 16.14 -11.07
N LEU A 295 25.38 15.54 -10.08
CA LEU A 295 23.99 15.07 -10.21
C LEU A 295 22.96 16.19 -10.25
N THR A 296 23.28 17.35 -9.65
CA THR A 296 22.41 18.53 -9.67
C THR A 296 22.72 19.49 -10.81
N SER A 297 23.85 19.33 -11.50
CA SER A 297 24.22 20.23 -12.60
C SER A 297 23.37 19.99 -13.84
N THR A 298 22.62 21.01 -14.26
CA THR A 298 21.92 21.02 -15.56
C THR A 298 22.86 21.24 -16.75
N CYS A 299 24.15 21.51 -16.50
CA CYS A 299 25.13 21.91 -17.50
C CYS A 299 25.87 20.75 -18.22
N LEU A 300 25.68 19.48 -17.82
CA LEU A 300 26.36 18.34 -18.43
C LEU A 300 25.56 17.63 -19.54
N ALA A 301 24.34 18.09 -19.84
CA ALA A 301 23.48 17.53 -20.89
C ALA A 301 23.77 18.05 -22.33
N GLN A 302 25.00 18.49 -22.62
CA GLN A 302 25.41 18.97 -23.96
C GLN A 302 26.73 18.39 -24.43
#